data_AF-A0A318SS77-F1
#
_entry.id   AF-A0A318SS77-F1
#
_cell.length_a   1.000
_cell.length_b   1.000
_cell.length_c   1.000
_cell.angle_alpha   90.00
_cell.angle_beta   90.00
_cell.angle_gamma   90.00
#
_symmetry.space_group_name_H-M   'P 1'
#
loop_
_entity.id
_entity.type
_entity.pdbx_description
1 polymer ?
#
loop_
_entity_poly.entity_id
_entity_poly.type
_entity_poly.pdbx_seq_one_letter_code
_entity_poly.pdbx_strand_id
1 'polypeptide(L)'
;MTRMPLVLSALAALTTLSACAGLPGSAPSPTAGPISAVAGEVEGEVETYSFTPCGDAATICSDGDTGTLATVGGETVITGLYGTRVFRLSPGGSGTVELNGTAYPLAWGVDTAAVIAANAAS
;
A
#
# COMPACT_ATOMS: atom_id res chain seq x y z
N MET A 1 25.34 0.90 71.53
CA MET A 1 24.08 0.89 70.74
C MET A 1 24.47 0.79 69.27
N THR A 2 24.24 -0.37 68.69
CA THR A 2 24.66 -0.76 67.33
C THR A 2 23.59 -0.33 66.33
N ARG A 3 23.95 0.40 65.27
CA ARG A 3 23.20 0.39 64.01
C ARG A 3 24.13 0.35 62.81
N MET A 4 23.98 -0.77 62.11
CA MET A 4 24.60 -1.19 60.84
C MET A 4 24.08 -0.37 59.64
N PRO A 5 24.77 -0.48 58.49
CA PRO A 5 24.56 0.32 57.29
C PRO A 5 23.49 -0.30 56.37
N LEU A 6 22.88 0.52 55.52
CA LEU A 6 22.08 0.05 54.40
C LEU A 6 22.59 0.73 53.12
N VAL A 7 23.42 -0.04 52.42
CA VAL A 7 23.71 0.11 51.00
C VAL A 7 22.41 -0.18 50.25
N LEU A 8 21.98 0.71 49.35
CA LEU A 8 21.10 0.30 48.26
C LEU A 8 21.43 1.12 47.01
N SER A 9 22.30 0.53 46.20
CA SER A 9 22.40 0.80 44.77
C SER A 9 21.04 0.53 44.13
N ALA A 10 20.54 1.47 43.32
CA ALA A 10 19.45 1.17 42.40
C ALA A 10 19.54 2.05 41.15
N LEU A 11 20.09 1.39 40.12
CA LEU A 11 19.75 1.41 38.71
C LEU A 11 19.49 2.75 38.00
N ALA A 12 20.32 2.92 36.97
CA ALA A 12 20.08 3.75 35.79
C ALA A 12 18.61 3.75 35.37
N ALA A 13 18.02 4.95 35.31
CA ALA A 13 16.80 5.17 34.54
C ALA A 13 17.16 5.03 33.06
N LEU A 14 16.98 3.82 32.52
CA LEU A 14 16.93 3.62 31.08
C LEU A 14 15.78 4.50 30.54
N THR A 15 16.12 5.32 29.56
CA THR A 15 15.21 6.02 28.67
C THR A 15 14.28 5.02 27.97
N THR A 16 13.13 4.74 28.58
CA THR A 16 12.00 4.14 27.87
C THR A 16 11.28 5.24 27.10
N LEU A 17 11.69 5.49 25.85
CA LEU A 17 10.74 5.96 24.83
C LEU A 17 9.80 4.77 24.55
N SER A 18 8.73 4.67 25.33
CA SER A 18 7.68 3.70 25.08
C SER A 18 6.34 4.34 25.39
N ALA A 19 5.77 5.00 24.38
CA ALA A 19 4.34 5.22 24.23
C ALA A 19 4.05 5.87 22.86
N CYS A 20 4.10 5.10 21.77
CA CYS A 20 3.06 5.28 20.76
C CYS A 20 2.03 4.19 21.06
N ALA A 21 0.98 4.62 21.74
CA ALA A 21 -0.18 3.81 22.05
C ALA A 21 -0.68 3.14 20.77
N GLY A 22 -0.94 1.83 20.87
CA GLY A 22 -1.82 1.16 19.93
C GLY A 22 -3.20 1.80 20.00
N LEU A 23 -3.62 2.39 18.89
CA LEU A 23 -5.03 2.63 18.57
C LEU A 23 -5.46 1.47 17.65
N PRO A 24 -6.61 0.82 17.89
CA PRO A 24 -7.19 -0.10 16.93
C PRO A 24 -7.67 0.73 15.73
N GLY A 25 -6.97 0.59 14.61
CA GLY A 25 -7.19 1.39 13.39
C GLY A 25 -5.90 2.03 12.90
N SER A 26 -4.88 1.22 12.60
CA SER A 26 -3.71 1.69 11.86
C SER A 26 -4.14 1.93 10.41
N ALA A 27 -4.71 3.12 10.15
CA ALA A 27 -4.80 3.63 8.80
C ALA A 27 -3.39 3.68 8.21
N PRO A 28 -3.16 3.20 6.98
CA PRO A 28 -1.85 3.25 6.36
C PRO A 28 -1.40 4.70 6.25
N SER A 29 -0.15 4.96 6.63
CA SER A 29 0.48 6.28 6.52
C SER A 29 0.45 6.74 5.05
N PRO A 30 0.15 8.02 4.73
CA PRO A 30 0.12 8.55 3.35
C PRO A 30 1.51 8.67 2.70
N THR A 31 2.49 7.87 3.12
CA THR A 31 3.84 7.84 2.54
C THR A 31 3.94 6.89 1.34
N ALA A 32 2.84 6.20 1.01
CA ALA A 32 2.71 5.45 -0.23
C ALA A 32 2.64 6.40 -1.44
N GLY A 33 3.78 6.58 -2.13
CA GLY A 33 3.83 7.33 -3.37
C GLY A 33 2.96 6.72 -4.48
N PRO A 34 2.70 7.48 -5.55
CA PRO A 34 1.87 7.01 -6.65
C PRO A 34 2.46 5.74 -7.29
N ILE A 35 1.56 4.86 -7.68
CA ILE A 35 1.80 3.64 -8.44
C ILE A 35 1.77 3.99 -9.92
N SER A 36 2.87 3.81 -10.63
CA SER A 36 2.87 3.94 -12.09
C SER A 36 2.87 2.55 -12.74
N ALA A 37 1.90 2.32 -13.61
CA ALA A 37 1.80 1.13 -14.45
C ALA A 37 1.87 1.52 -15.92
N VAL A 38 2.58 0.76 -16.72
CA VAL A 38 2.69 0.96 -18.17
C VAL A 38 2.12 -0.26 -18.86
N ALA A 39 1.10 -0.07 -19.69
CA ALA A 39 0.52 -1.13 -20.50
C ALA A 39 1.05 -1.05 -21.93
N GLY A 40 1.36 -2.22 -22.50
CA GLY A 40 1.77 -2.33 -23.89
C GLY A 40 0.58 -2.37 -24.84
N GLU A 41 0.61 -1.52 -25.86
CA GLU A 41 -0.26 -1.55 -27.06
C GLU A 41 -1.76 -1.71 -26.75
N VAL A 42 -2.26 -0.99 -25.75
CA VAL A 42 -3.71 -0.85 -25.53
C VAL A 42 -4.29 -0.12 -26.73
N GLU A 43 -5.09 -0.83 -27.53
CA GLU A 43 -5.62 -0.31 -28.80
C GLU A 43 -4.53 0.19 -29.78
N GLY A 44 -3.31 -0.35 -29.69
CA GLY A 44 -2.17 0.04 -30.54
C GLY A 44 -1.31 1.17 -29.98
N GLU A 45 -1.60 1.63 -28.76
CA GLU A 45 -0.88 2.72 -28.10
C GLU A 45 -0.27 2.26 -26.76
N VAL A 46 0.88 2.82 -26.39
CA VAL A 46 1.45 2.60 -25.06
C VAL A 46 0.78 3.58 -24.11
N GLU A 47 0.08 3.07 -23.11
CA GLU A 47 -0.58 3.89 -22.08
C GLU A 47 0.15 3.77 -20.74
N THR A 48 0.23 4.90 -20.02
CA THR A 48 0.74 4.95 -18.65
C THR A 48 -0.39 5.35 -17.72
N TYR A 49 -0.56 4.58 -16.65
CA TYR A 49 -1.57 4.77 -15.63
C TYR A 49 -0.89 5.11 -14.31
N SER A 50 -1.51 5.99 -13.54
CA SER A 50 -1.08 6.32 -12.19
C SER A 50 -2.19 6.00 -11.20
N PHE A 51 -1.84 5.49 -10.03
CA PHE A 51 -2.78 5.19 -8.97
C PHE A 51 -2.24 5.70 -7.65
N THR A 52 -3.06 6.28 -6.80
CA THR A 52 -2.63 6.75 -5.48
C THR A 52 -3.63 6.25 -4.45
N PRO A 53 -3.20 5.53 -3.41
CA PRO A 53 -4.08 5.22 -2.28
C PRO A 53 -4.65 6.51 -1.71
N CYS A 54 -5.96 6.57 -1.51
CA CYS A 54 -6.62 7.78 -1.05
C CYS A 54 -7.75 7.45 -0.07
N GLY A 55 -7.78 8.12 1.08
CA GLY A 55 -8.78 7.83 2.11
C GLY A 55 -8.52 6.49 2.80
N ASP A 56 -9.48 5.56 2.70
CA ASP A 56 -9.44 4.23 3.32
C ASP A 56 -8.56 3.25 2.54
N ALA A 57 -8.16 2.15 3.18
CA ALA A 57 -7.22 1.17 2.63
C ALA A 57 -7.68 0.48 1.33
N ALA A 58 -8.99 0.43 1.06
CA ALA A 58 -9.57 -0.15 -0.15
C ALA A 58 -9.83 0.88 -1.27
N THR A 59 -9.43 2.13 -1.07
CA THR A 59 -9.78 3.24 -1.97
C THR A 59 -8.53 3.74 -2.70
N ILE A 60 -8.66 3.91 -4.01
CA ILE A 60 -7.56 4.28 -4.91
C ILE A 60 -8.02 5.40 -5.84
N CYS A 61 -7.22 6.44 -5.99
CA CYS A 61 -7.54 7.62 -6.78
C CYS A 61 -6.59 7.78 -7.96
N SER A 62 -7.09 8.41 -9.01
CA SER A 62 -6.26 8.89 -10.11
C SER A 62 -6.93 10.07 -10.81
N ASP A 63 -6.18 11.14 -11.07
CA ASP A 63 -6.64 12.33 -11.82
C ASP A 63 -8.02 12.89 -11.39
N GLY A 64 -8.39 12.74 -10.12
CA GLY A 64 -9.66 13.19 -9.56
C GLY A 64 -10.77 12.14 -9.54
N ASP A 65 -10.58 11.00 -10.21
CA ASP A 65 -11.45 9.83 -10.12
C ASP A 65 -11.12 8.97 -8.91
N THR A 66 -12.13 8.27 -8.41
CA THR A 66 -12.03 7.32 -7.29
C THR A 66 -12.46 5.94 -7.74
N GLY A 67 -11.62 4.96 -7.46
CA GLY A 67 -11.88 3.55 -7.67
C GLY A 67 -11.67 2.74 -6.41
N THR A 68 -11.70 1.43 -6.58
CA THR A 68 -11.57 0.45 -5.52
C THR A 68 -10.41 -0.49 -5.78
N LEU A 69 -9.80 -0.92 -4.68
CA LEU A 69 -8.73 -1.90 -4.64
C LEU A 69 -9.23 -3.15 -3.90
N ALA A 70 -8.97 -4.32 -4.46
CA ALA A 70 -9.26 -5.61 -3.84
C ALA A 70 -8.13 -6.60 -4.09
N THR A 71 -7.96 -7.58 -3.20
CA THR A 71 -7.03 -8.71 -3.44
C THR A 71 -7.81 -9.94 -3.85
N VAL A 72 -7.49 -10.49 -5.02
CA VAL A 72 -8.14 -11.68 -5.58
C VAL A 72 -7.07 -12.64 -6.08
N GLY A 73 -7.02 -13.86 -5.54
CA GLY A 73 -6.05 -14.86 -5.98
C GLY A 73 -4.58 -14.48 -5.76
N GLY A 74 -4.30 -13.53 -4.85
CA GLY A 74 -2.95 -12.99 -4.62
C GLY A 74 -2.57 -11.84 -5.55
N GLU A 75 -3.44 -11.47 -6.48
CA GLU A 75 -3.31 -10.28 -7.31
C GLU A 75 -4.07 -9.10 -6.71
N THR A 76 -3.62 -7.91 -7.04
CA THR A 76 -4.36 -6.69 -6.71
C THR A 76 -5.20 -6.26 -7.89
N VAL A 77 -6.51 -6.17 -7.66
CA VAL A 77 -7.50 -5.79 -8.64
C VAL A 77 -7.93 -4.36 -8.37
N ILE A 78 -7.75 -3.49 -9.36
CA ILE A 78 -8.20 -2.09 -9.32
C ILE A 78 -9.34 -1.91 -10.33
N THR A 79 -10.45 -1.32 -9.88
CA THR A 79 -11.63 -1.02 -10.71
C THR A 79 -12.17 0.38 -10.44
N GLY A 80 -12.98 0.90 -11.36
CA GLY A 80 -13.61 2.22 -11.21
C GLY A 80 -12.72 3.40 -11.59
N LEU A 81 -11.53 3.13 -12.15
CA LEU A 81 -10.64 4.14 -12.72
C LEU A 81 -10.51 3.92 -14.23
N TYR A 82 -10.25 5.00 -14.96
CA TYR A 82 -9.98 4.96 -16.40
C TYR A 82 -11.11 4.29 -17.23
N GLY A 83 -12.37 4.53 -16.84
CA GLY A 83 -13.56 4.04 -17.55
C GLY A 83 -13.92 2.60 -17.17
N THR A 84 -14.05 1.71 -18.15
CA THR A 84 -14.42 0.30 -17.98
C THR A 84 -13.21 -0.62 -17.75
N ARG A 85 -12.04 -0.05 -17.49
CA ARG A 85 -10.79 -0.80 -17.34
C ARG A 85 -10.74 -1.54 -16.00
N VAL A 86 -10.16 -2.74 -16.03
CA VAL A 86 -9.87 -3.53 -14.83
C VAL A 86 -8.38 -3.85 -14.81
N PHE A 87 -7.68 -3.41 -13.76
CA PHE A 87 -6.25 -3.67 -13.64
C PHE A 87 -6.03 -4.83 -12.67
N ARG A 88 -5.21 -5.80 -13.07
CA ARG A 88 -4.75 -6.90 -12.23
C ARG A 88 -3.24 -6.78 -12.10
N LEU A 89 -2.77 -6.52 -10.89
CA LEU A 89 -1.36 -6.33 -10.58
C LEU A 89 -0.88 -7.56 -9.83
N SER A 90 -0.04 -8.35 -10.49
CA SER A 90 0.60 -9.51 -9.90
C SER A 90 1.79 -9.05 -9.04
N PRO A 91 2.00 -9.65 -7.85
CA PRO A 91 3.18 -9.36 -7.03
C PRO A 91 4.46 -9.62 -7.84
N GLY A 92 5.35 -8.64 -7.89
CA GLY A 92 6.59 -8.71 -8.67
C GLY A 92 6.66 -7.80 -9.90
N GLY A 93 5.73 -6.86 -10.07
CA GLY A 93 5.85 -5.78 -11.07
C GLY A 93 5.30 -6.12 -12.46
N SER A 94 4.43 -7.12 -12.55
CA SER A 94 3.72 -7.50 -13.78
C SER A 94 2.21 -7.48 -13.56
N GLY A 95 1.44 -7.50 -14.65
CA GLY A 95 0.00 -7.56 -14.56
C GLY A 95 -0.69 -7.47 -15.91
N THR A 96 -1.99 -7.21 -15.86
CA THR A 96 -2.80 -6.92 -17.05
C THR A 96 -3.77 -5.77 -16.82
N VAL A 97 -4.09 -5.02 -17.87
CA VAL A 97 -5.28 -4.17 -17.93
C VAL A 97 -6.27 -4.80 -18.90
N GLU A 98 -7.49 -5.02 -18.45
CA GLU A 98 -8.58 -5.48 -19.29
C GLU A 98 -9.36 -4.27 -19.80
N LEU A 99 -9.55 -4.19 -21.12
CA LEU A 99 -10.38 -3.20 -21.79
C LEU A 99 -11.26 -3.91 -22.82
N ASN A 100 -12.57 -3.75 -22.71
CA ASN A 100 -13.56 -4.38 -23.61
C ASN A 100 -13.41 -5.91 -23.74
N GLY A 101 -12.98 -6.58 -22.66
CA GLY A 101 -12.75 -8.02 -22.62
C GLY A 101 -11.40 -8.48 -23.18
N THR A 102 -10.56 -7.56 -23.66
CA THR A 102 -9.19 -7.85 -24.09
C THR A 102 -8.22 -7.50 -22.97
N ALA A 103 -7.35 -8.45 -22.61
CA ALA A 103 -6.29 -8.23 -21.63
C ALA A 103 -4.99 -7.79 -22.31
N TYR A 104 -4.45 -6.66 -21.88
CA TYR A 104 -3.18 -6.12 -22.33
C TYR A 104 -2.14 -6.27 -21.22
N PRO A 105 -0.92 -6.74 -21.53
CA PRO A 105 0.13 -6.87 -20.53
C PRO A 105 0.54 -5.49 -20.01
N LEU A 106 0.76 -5.39 -18.71
CA LEU A 106 1.34 -4.21 -18.08
C LEU A 106 2.52 -4.56 -17.19
N ALA A 107 3.38 -3.58 -16.97
CA ALA A 107 4.46 -3.61 -16.00
C ALA A 107 4.31 -2.46 -15.00
N TRP A 108 4.75 -2.67 -13.76
CA TRP A 108 4.68 -1.67 -12.70
C TRP A 108 5.85 -1.80 -11.73
N GLY A 109 6.17 -0.72 -11.02
CA GLY A 109 7.35 -0.66 -10.13
C GLY A 109 7.19 -1.53 -8.87
N VAL A 110 8.23 -2.29 -8.51
CA VAL A 110 8.20 -3.17 -7.32
C VAL A 110 8.17 -2.42 -5.98
N ASP A 111 8.65 -1.18 -5.95
CA ASP A 111 8.57 -0.31 -4.76
C ASP A 111 7.11 -0.02 -4.38
N THR A 112 6.25 -0.10 -5.37
CA THR A 112 4.82 0.04 -5.23
C THR A 112 4.14 -1.23 -4.69
N ALA A 113 4.79 -2.39 -4.79
CA ALA A 113 4.18 -3.64 -4.33
C ALA A 113 4.04 -3.66 -2.82
N ALA A 114 4.98 -3.04 -2.12
CA ALA A 114 4.90 -2.80 -0.69
C ALA A 114 3.72 -1.90 -0.31
N VAL A 115 3.42 -0.87 -1.13
CA VAL A 115 2.28 0.03 -0.94
C VAL A 115 0.97 -0.75 -1.06
N ILE A 116 0.82 -1.52 -2.13
CA ILE A 116 -0.38 -2.32 -2.36
C ILE A 116 -0.56 -3.38 -1.28
N ALA A 117 0.51 -4.11 -0.93
CA ALA A 117 0.46 -5.16 0.09
C ALA A 117 0.17 -4.61 1.49
N ALA A 118 0.68 -3.43 1.83
CA ALA A 118 0.37 -2.78 3.11
C ALA A 118 -1.10 -2.33 3.20
N ASN A 119 -1.69 -1.88 2.10
CA ASN A 119 -3.10 -1.48 2.05
C ASN A 119 -4.05 -2.68 1.99
N ALA A 120 -3.66 -3.77 1.30
CA ALA A 120 -4.47 -4.98 1.19
C ALA A 120 -4.59 -5.81 2.48
N ALA A 121 -3.66 -5.65 3.43
CA ALA A 121 -3.60 -6.41 4.67
C ALA A 121 -4.27 -5.71 5.88
N SER A 122 -4.89 -4.54 5.65
CA SER A 122 -5.51 -3.70 6.70
C SER A 122 -7.02 -3.92 6.81
#